data_AF-A0A2G1W494-F1
#
_entry.id   AF-A0A2G1W494-F1
#
_cell.length_a   1.000
_cell.length_b   1.000
_cell.length_c   1.000
_cell.angle_alpha   90.00
_cell.angle_beta   90.00
_cell.angle_gamma   90.00
#
_symmetry.space_group_name_H-M   'P 1'
#
loop_
_entity.id
_entity.type
_entity.pdbx_description
1 polymer ?
#
loop_
_entity_poly.entity_id
_entity_poly.type
_entity_poly.pdbx_seq_one_letter_code
_entity_poly.pdbx_strand_id
1 'polypeptide(L)'
;MTDRLSSHLGHAARFGVFAGFLWALGCTPKEEAKFEKAPRPVEVMTLTRSVPVSSYTASGSVQSWKTEDIGFEVSGKVSWVLEPGENIDGRVIDVDGQMVQHGTPLAQIEPERYEIAVESAVADLEVARLNKESIEIRLEESLPAELESARANLALAEMEFSRIENLKDQNAASKSEYDQSRNLVQTRLASLSGLLATEKQTRAELKSAESQIRRAEQTLRDAERDLEHTTLYGSYQGQISGVNVVPGSVVNAGDPVLTLQMTNPIKVEVELSAKQSRSMRRRHQLPITYPLPDGTQIHTNGFIYNVDASADPDTRTFTMTLLLLNERLRDPLPDELPEDKIARSEDLWPLRLNRMMGTPEDVILVEEESIHRDERGAYIYVVTNSKLRERLPDVVKVRQQRLVENDLKIPFLGNWVFRSVQMINENNKPIEVDLDSFYVGKIVGDPSKEPVDATPGGTPPKNWDGESFVLDPGSEWKLRPGELVTVDLADQSERKGFFVPFDAIDEEAGDAFLYVVKDGQASKVMVEVVSRENLDLGSMIEVQSPELNEEMLIVVRGVHYLSDGERVRKVGAVRRLDELEETHSPGTPVPSIVVEGSAE
;
A
#
# COMPACT_ATOMS: atom_id res chain seq x y z
N MET A 1 56.60 77.67 -14.89
CA MET A 1 57.91 77.97 -15.47
C MET A 1 58.24 76.81 -16.40
N THR A 2 58.00 76.94 -17.71
CA THR A 2 58.99 77.42 -18.70
C THR A 2 60.20 76.49 -18.70
N ASP A 3 60.71 75.94 -19.79
CA ASP A 3 60.70 76.35 -21.18
C ASP A 3 61.43 75.20 -21.94
N ARG A 4 60.97 74.79 -23.12
CA ARG A 4 61.55 75.12 -24.44
C ARG A 4 62.91 74.49 -24.81
N LEU A 5 62.90 74.05 -26.08
CA LEU A 5 63.94 74.20 -27.12
C LEU A 5 65.16 73.26 -27.03
N SER A 6 65.37 72.41 -28.04
CA SER A 6 66.14 72.68 -29.29
C SER A 6 67.64 72.85 -28.99
N SER A 7 68.61 72.28 -29.68
CA SER A 7 68.75 72.03 -31.11
C SER A 7 70.16 71.48 -31.40
N HIS A 8 70.33 70.94 -32.61
CA HIS A 8 71.46 71.11 -33.53
C HIS A 8 72.88 70.53 -33.30
N LEU A 9 73.22 69.65 -34.28
CA LEU A 9 74.37 69.64 -35.22
C LEU A 9 75.80 69.28 -34.78
N GLY A 10 76.37 68.36 -35.59
CA GLY A 10 77.64 68.54 -36.32
C GLY A 10 78.91 68.07 -35.61
N HIS A 11 79.48 66.91 -35.94
CA HIS A 11 80.47 66.63 -37.01
C HIS A 11 81.95 66.92 -36.67
N ALA A 12 82.79 65.98 -37.14
CA ALA A 12 84.26 65.98 -37.30
C ALA A 12 85.12 65.69 -36.04
N ALA A 13 85.71 64.49 -35.88
CA ALA A 13 86.83 63.87 -36.60
C ALA A 13 88.23 64.34 -36.12
N ARG A 14 89.07 63.40 -35.67
CA ARG A 14 90.55 63.40 -35.75
C ARG A 14 91.11 62.01 -35.34
N PHE A 15 91.70 61.27 -36.30
CA PHE A 15 93.16 61.08 -36.51
C PHE A 15 93.84 60.28 -35.38
N GLY A 16 94.55 59.15 -35.54
CA GLY A 16 95.06 58.40 -36.69
C GLY A 16 96.42 57.76 -36.31
N VAL A 17 96.76 56.60 -36.92
CA VAL A 17 98.12 56.01 -37.15
C VAL A 17 98.73 55.22 -35.96
N PHE A 18 99.24 53.96 -36.04
CA PHE A 18 99.56 53.02 -37.14
C PHE A 18 99.88 51.58 -36.63
N ALA A 19 99.77 50.60 -37.55
CA ALA A 19 100.48 49.30 -37.65
C ALA A 19 100.26 48.20 -36.59
N GLY A 20 100.07 46.91 -36.91
CA GLY A 20 100.03 46.20 -38.20
C GLY A 20 99.81 44.69 -38.02
N PHE A 21 99.01 44.11 -38.93
CA PHE A 21 99.16 42.81 -39.60
C PHE A 21 99.21 41.48 -38.80
N LEU A 22 98.10 40.74 -38.80
CA LEU A 22 98.05 39.29 -39.14
C LEU A 22 96.59 38.85 -39.40
N TRP A 23 96.32 38.37 -40.62
CA TRP A 23 95.03 37.88 -41.11
C TRP A 23 94.85 36.37 -40.86
N ALA A 24 93.80 35.99 -40.14
CA ALA A 24 92.95 34.78 -40.34
C ALA A 24 91.87 34.73 -39.25
N LEU A 25 90.71 34.12 -39.56
CA LEU A 25 89.43 34.01 -38.79
C LEU A 25 88.45 35.14 -39.19
N GLY A 26 87.29 34.92 -39.80
CA GLY A 26 86.39 33.77 -39.77
C GLY A 26 84.99 34.34 -39.47
N CYS A 27 84.20 34.62 -40.51
CA CYS A 27 82.79 35.00 -40.35
C CYS A 27 81.91 33.85 -40.87
N THR A 28 81.51 32.96 -39.97
CA THR A 28 80.36 32.05 -40.14
C THR A 28 79.09 32.77 -39.66
N PRO A 29 77.97 32.73 -40.39
CA PRO A 29 76.70 33.25 -39.90
C PRO A 29 76.20 32.35 -38.77
N LYS A 30 75.73 32.99 -37.69
CA LYS A 30 75.22 32.35 -36.48
C LYS A 30 73.93 31.57 -36.83
N GLU A 31 73.97 30.25 -36.72
CA GLU A 31 72.77 29.39 -36.76
C GLU A 31 71.79 29.83 -35.66
N GLU A 32 70.57 30.19 -36.06
CA GLU A 32 69.44 30.22 -35.16
C GLU A 32 69.10 28.77 -34.80
N ALA A 33 69.46 28.36 -33.58
CA ALA A 33 69.01 27.09 -33.03
C ALA A 33 67.47 27.12 -32.96
N LYS A 34 66.82 26.38 -33.87
CA LYS A 34 65.39 26.04 -33.74
C LYS A 34 65.25 25.16 -32.51
N PHE A 35 64.82 25.74 -31.39
CA PHE A 35 64.34 24.96 -30.26
C PHE A 35 63.11 24.17 -30.72
N GLU A 36 63.24 22.85 -30.86
CA GLU A 36 62.06 21.99 -31.04
C GLU A 36 61.16 22.16 -29.81
N LYS A 37 59.92 22.60 -30.03
CA LYS A 37 58.93 22.74 -28.94
C LYS A 37 58.76 21.38 -28.25
N ALA A 38 58.92 21.36 -26.93
CA ALA A 38 58.72 20.16 -26.14
C ALA A 38 57.28 19.63 -26.31
N PRO A 39 57.09 18.29 -26.36
CA PRO A 39 55.77 17.72 -26.57
C PRO A 39 54.82 18.06 -25.42
N ARG A 40 53.61 18.52 -25.74
CA ARG A 40 52.65 18.97 -24.73
C ARG A 40 52.06 17.79 -23.95
N PRO A 41 51.92 17.89 -22.61
CA PRO A 41 51.30 16.83 -21.82
C PRO A 41 49.80 16.74 -22.12
N VAL A 42 49.28 15.55 -22.39
CA VAL A 42 47.85 15.32 -22.63
C VAL A 42 47.38 14.04 -21.95
N GLU A 43 46.14 14.01 -21.47
CA GLU A 43 45.46 12.76 -21.08
C GLU A 43 44.72 12.20 -22.29
N VAL A 44 44.83 10.89 -22.53
CA VAL A 44 44.18 10.22 -23.68
C VAL A 44 43.27 9.10 -23.23
N MET A 45 42.21 8.87 -24.01
CA MET A 45 41.25 7.77 -23.86
C MET A 45 41.22 6.94 -25.15
N THR A 46 41.00 5.63 -25.01
CA THR A 46 40.73 4.76 -26.17
C THR A 46 39.26 4.86 -26.55
N LEU A 47 38.98 5.18 -27.80
CA LEU A 47 37.62 5.32 -28.33
C LEU A 47 37.02 3.93 -28.59
N THR A 48 35.87 3.65 -27.99
CA THR A 48 35.11 2.40 -28.16
C THR A 48 33.65 2.72 -28.43
N ARG A 49 32.98 1.91 -29.25
CA ARG A 49 31.52 2.06 -29.39
C ARG A 49 30.81 1.49 -28.17
N SER A 50 30.11 2.36 -27.44
CA SER A 50 29.32 2.00 -26.27
C SER A 50 27.86 2.40 -26.45
N VAL A 51 26.99 1.84 -25.62
CA VAL A 51 25.65 2.39 -25.42
C VAL A 51 25.82 3.52 -24.39
N PRO A 52 25.21 4.70 -24.57
CA PRO A 52 25.30 5.72 -23.55
C PRO A 52 24.70 5.21 -22.26
N VAL A 53 25.35 5.50 -21.14
CA VAL A 53 24.71 5.42 -19.83
C VAL A 53 23.87 6.69 -19.69
N SER A 54 22.75 6.76 -20.42
CA SER A 54 21.77 7.82 -20.22
C SER A 54 21.00 7.50 -18.94
N SER A 55 21.56 7.77 -17.76
CA SER A 55 20.87 7.58 -16.48
C SER A 55 19.79 8.66 -16.31
N TYR A 56 18.70 8.55 -17.05
CA TYR A 56 17.57 9.44 -16.85
C TYR A 56 16.74 8.90 -15.68
N THR A 57 16.95 9.44 -14.49
CA THR A 57 16.13 9.09 -13.34
C THR A 57 15.01 10.11 -13.15
N ALA A 58 13.83 9.65 -12.77
CA ALA A 58 12.75 10.50 -12.31
C ALA A 58 12.36 10.12 -10.88
N SER A 59 11.95 11.13 -10.10
CA SER A 59 11.36 10.88 -8.79
C SER A 59 9.90 10.44 -8.97
N GLY A 60 9.53 9.30 -8.42
CA GLY A 60 8.16 8.82 -8.32
C GLY A 60 7.60 8.99 -6.92
N SER A 61 6.32 9.32 -6.82
CA SER A 61 5.57 9.36 -5.57
C SER A 61 4.82 8.06 -5.35
N VAL A 62 5.00 7.42 -4.21
CA VAL A 62 4.30 6.20 -3.84
C VAL A 62 2.89 6.55 -3.37
N GLN A 63 1.89 5.83 -3.86
CA GLN A 63 0.48 6.02 -3.52
C GLN A 63 -0.20 4.67 -3.31
N SER A 64 -1.28 4.63 -2.54
CA SER A 64 -2.13 3.44 -2.43
C SER A 64 -2.75 3.11 -3.79
N TRP A 65 -2.97 1.82 -4.08
CA TRP A 65 -3.66 1.47 -5.34
C TRP A 65 -5.13 1.90 -5.31
N LYS A 66 -5.78 1.69 -4.17
CA LYS A 66 -7.14 2.11 -3.88
C LYS A 66 -7.20 2.66 -2.47
N THR A 67 -8.07 3.64 -2.28
CA THR A 67 -8.45 4.17 -0.97
C THR A 67 -9.96 4.20 -0.93
N GLU A 68 -10.54 3.73 0.17
CA GLU A 68 -11.99 3.69 0.37
C GLU A 68 -12.32 4.22 1.77
N ASP A 69 -13.23 5.19 1.83
CA ASP A 69 -13.84 5.60 3.08
C ASP A 69 -15.03 4.70 3.35
N ILE A 70 -14.91 3.87 4.39
CA ILE A 70 -15.89 2.85 4.72
C ILE A 70 -16.82 3.39 5.82
N GLY A 71 -18.13 3.22 5.65
CA GLY A 71 -19.15 3.63 6.59
C GLY A 71 -20.26 2.58 6.73
N PHE A 72 -21.05 2.67 7.79
CA PHE A 72 -22.16 1.74 8.01
C PHE A 72 -23.30 2.02 7.03
N GLU A 73 -24.01 0.98 6.59
CA GLU A 73 -25.25 1.13 5.81
C GLU A 73 -26.47 1.46 6.68
N VAL A 74 -26.35 1.25 7.98
CA VAL A 74 -27.41 1.46 8.97
C VAL A 74 -26.92 2.37 10.11
N SER A 75 -27.84 3.09 10.75
CA SER A 75 -27.48 4.07 11.79
C SER A 75 -27.48 3.48 13.19
N GLY A 76 -26.46 3.79 13.98
CA GLY A 76 -26.35 3.28 15.33
C GLY A 76 -25.25 3.93 16.13
N LYS A 77 -25.12 3.48 17.37
CA LYS A 77 -24.02 3.88 18.25
C LYS A 77 -22.85 2.93 18.04
N VAL A 78 -21.67 3.46 17.77
CA VAL A 78 -20.45 2.66 17.57
C VAL A 78 -20.07 1.97 18.87
N SER A 79 -19.98 0.64 18.84
CA SER A 79 -19.52 -0.18 19.95
C SER A 79 -18.00 -0.23 20.02
N TRP A 80 -17.35 -0.50 18.88
CA TRP A 80 -15.89 -0.56 18.74
C TRP A 80 -15.48 -0.31 17.28
N VAL A 81 -14.22 0.08 17.06
CA VAL A 81 -13.61 0.33 15.74
C VAL A 81 -12.12 0.05 15.81
N LEU A 82 -11.56 -0.66 14.82
CA LEU A 82 -10.12 -0.94 14.75
C LEU A 82 -9.29 0.33 14.64
N GLU A 83 -8.06 0.29 15.15
CA GLU A 83 -7.17 1.45 15.18
C GLU A 83 -6.44 1.66 13.83
N PRO A 84 -5.96 2.88 13.55
CA PRO A 84 -5.10 3.14 12.40
C PRO A 84 -3.82 2.31 12.44
N GLY A 85 -3.35 1.88 11.28
CA GLY A 85 -2.13 1.08 11.11
C GLY A 85 -2.37 -0.43 11.08
N GLU A 86 -3.55 -0.92 11.48
CA GLU A 86 -3.85 -2.34 11.42
C GLU A 86 -4.00 -2.84 9.98
N ASN A 87 -3.48 -4.04 9.72
CA ASN A 87 -3.64 -4.75 8.46
C ASN A 87 -4.86 -5.63 8.52
N ILE A 88 -5.69 -5.57 7.48
CA ILE A 88 -6.95 -6.30 7.41
C ILE A 88 -7.05 -7.14 6.16
N ASP A 89 -7.82 -8.22 6.23
CA ASP A 89 -8.14 -9.07 5.10
C ASP A 89 -9.50 -8.69 4.53
N GLY A 90 -9.59 -8.73 3.20
CA GLY A 90 -10.81 -8.39 2.47
C GLY A 90 -11.84 -9.50 2.45
N ARG A 91 -13.10 -9.12 2.33
CA ARG A 91 -14.21 -10.04 2.03
C ARG A 91 -14.02 -10.62 0.62
N VAL A 92 -14.10 -11.94 0.51
CA VAL A 92 -14.01 -12.65 -0.78
C VAL A 92 -15.36 -13.28 -1.08
N ILE A 93 -15.98 -12.83 -2.17
CA ILE A 93 -17.25 -13.34 -2.67
C ILE A 93 -16.96 -14.00 -4.03
N ASP A 94 -17.41 -15.23 -4.19
CA ASP A 94 -17.31 -15.94 -5.46
C ASP A 94 -18.23 -15.30 -6.52
N VAL A 95 -18.00 -15.61 -7.80
CA VAL A 95 -18.79 -15.13 -8.94
C VAL A 95 -20.27 -15.51 -8.78
N ASP A 96 -20.56 -16.62 -8.12
CA ASP A 96 -21.91 -17.10 -7.80
C ASP A 96 -22.55 -16.37 -6.58
N GLY A 97 -21.86 -15.39 -5.99
CA GLY A 97 -22.33 -14.60 -4.85
C GLY A 97 -22.16 -15.28 -3.50
N GLN A 98 -21.53 -16.47 -3.45
CA GLN A 98 -21.27 -17.17 -2.19
C GLN A 98 -20.08 -16.54 -1.46
N MET A 99 -20.21 -16.34 -0.16
CA MET A 99 -19.13 -15.81 0.65
C MET A 99 -18.09 -16.90 0.92
N VAL A 100 -16.86 -16.67 0.49
CA VAL A 100 -15.72 -17.55 0.73
C VAL A 100 -14.98 -17.13 2.00
N GLN A 101 -14.84 -15.82 2.21
CA GLN A 101 -14.23 -15.24 3.39
C GLN A 101 -15.03 -14.01 3.83
N HIS A 102 -15.34 -13.92 5.12
CA HIS A 102 -16.07 -12.78 5.71
C HIS A 102 -15.24 -11.49 5.72
N GLY A 103 -13.91 -11.61 5.59
CA GLY A 103 -12.98 -10.49 5.82
C GLY A 103 -12.82 -10.19 7.31
N THR A 104 -11.94 -9.26 7.64
CA THR A 104 -11.75 -8.79 9.02
C THR A 104 -12.88 -7.82 9.39
N PRO A 105 -13.55 -8.00 10.54
CA PRO A 105 -14.49 -7.01 11.04
C PRO A 105 -13.72 -5.75 11.47
N LEU A 106 -14.14 -4.59 10.99
CA LEU A 106 -13.42 -3.33 11.16
C LEU A 106 -14.04 -2.42 12.23
N ALA A 107 -15.36 -2.47 12.36
CA ALA A 107 -16.11 -1.69 13.31
C ALA A 107 -17.47 -2.35 13.53
N GLN A 108 -18.10 -2.08 14.68
CA GLN A 108 -19.43 -2.57 14.97
C GLN A 108 -20.26 -1.49 15.64
N ILE A 109 -21.53 -1.37 15.26
CA ILE A 109 -22.54 -0.60 16.02
C ILE A 109 -23.31 -1.52 16.96
N GLU A 110 -23.93 -0.95 18.01
CA GLU A 110 -24.77 -1.69 18.96
C GLU A 110 -25.90 -2.46 18.22
N PRO A 111 -25.90 -3.81 18.23
CA PRO A 111 -26.79 -4.61 17.38
C PRO A 111 -28.19 -4.82 18.00
N GLU A 112 -28.36 -4.56 19.30
CA GLU A 112 -29.55 -4.90 20.09
C GLU A 112 -30.87 -4.45 19.42
N ARG A 113 -30.90 -3.23 18.86
CA ARG A 113 -32.08 -2.71 18.16
C ARG A 113 -32.44 -3.55 16.93
N TYR A 114 -31.44 -4.05 16.21
CA TYR A 114 -31.61 -4.84 14.99
C TYR A 114 -31.95 -6.29 15.32
N GLU A 115 -31.38 -6.85 16.38
CA GLU A 115 -31.75 -8.16 16.91
C GLU A 115 -33.24 -8.19 17.30
N ILE A 116 -33.72 -7.17 18.01
CA ILE A 116 -35.14 -7.02 18.37
C ILE A 116 -36.02 -6.91 17.11
N ALA A 117 -35.55 -6.21 16.06
CA ALA A 117 -36.29 -6.09 14.81
C ALA A 117 -36.41 -7.43 14.08
N VAL A 118 -35.35 -8.24 14.07
CA VAL A 118 -35.38 -9.62 13.55
C VAL A 118 -36.35 -10.47 14.36
N GLU A 119 -36.28 -10.43 15.69
CA GLU A 119 -37.20 -11.19 16.56
C GLU A 119 -38.67 -10.83 16.30
N SER A 120 -38.98 -9.54 16.15
CA SER A 120 -40.32 -9.07 15.80
C SER A 120 -40.77 -9.57 14.42
N ALA A 121 -39.89 -9.55 13.42
CA ALA A 121 -40.22 -10.02 12.07
C ALA A 121 -40.42 -11.55 12.02
N VAL A 122 -39.67 -12.32 12.82
CA VAL A 122 -39.88 -13.75 13.00
C VAL A 122 -41.26 -14.02 13.60
N ALA A 123 -41.66 -13.26 14.63
CA ALA A 123 -42.98 -13.41 15.25
C ALA A 123 -44.12 -13.07 14.27
N ASP A 124 -43.99 -12.01 13.47
CA ASP A 124 -44.98 -11.64 12.46
C ASP A 124 -45.13 -12.69 11.35
N LEU A 125 -44.01 -13.30 10.93
CA LEU A 125 -44.02 -14.41 9.99
C LEU A 125 -44.76 -15.62 10.55
N GLU A 126 -44.57 -15.92 11.84
CA GLU A 126 -45.25 -17.03 12.50
C GLU A 126 -46.77 -16.79 12.61
N VAL A 127 -47.20 -15.57 12.97
CA VAL A 127 -48.63 -15.21 12.96
C VAL A 127 -49.24 -15.38 11.57
N ALA A 128 -48.52 -14.99 10.52
CA ALA A 128 -48.99 -15.17 9.14
C ALA A 128 -49.10 -16.64 8.73
N ARG A 129 -48.17 -17.50 9.19
CA ARG A 129 -48.20 -18.96 8.98
C ARG A 129 -49.38 -19.60 9.69
N LEU A 130 -49.59 -19.31 10.96
CA LEU A 130 -50.71 -19.83 11.75
C LEU A 130 -52.07 -19.40 11.15
N ASN A 131 -52.16 -18.17 10.64
CA ASN A 131 -53.37 -17.72 9.93
C ASN A 131 -53.61 -18.55 8.67
N LYS A 132 -52.58 -18.78 7.84
CA LYS A 132 -52.68 -19.65 6.65
C LYS A 132 -53.13 -21.06 7.04
N GLU A 133 -52.51 -21.65 8.05
CA GLU A 133 -52.85 -23.00 8.55
C GLU A 133 -54.32 -23.09 8.97
N SER A 134 -54.84 -22.09 9.69
CA SER A 134 -56.26 -22.06 10.07
C SER A 134 -57.22 -22.02 8.86
N ILE A 135 -56.82 -21.34 7.78
CA ILE A 135 -57.59 -21.26 6.52
C ILE A 135 -57.50 -22.58 5.76
N GLU A 136 -56.32 -23.21 5.73
CA GLU A 136 -56.09 -24.53 5.13
C GLU A 136 -56.95 -25.60 5.81
N ILE A 137 -56.95 -25.66 7.14
CA ILE A 137 -57.81 -26.58 7.91
C ILE A 137 -59.28 -26.40 7.55
N ARG A 138 -59.76 -25.14 7.46
CA ARG A 138 -61.15 -24.87 7.07
C ARG A 138 -61.45 -25.34 5.64
N LEU A 139 -60.51 -25.15 4.70
CA LEU A 139 -60.68 -25.49 3.29
C LEU A 139 -60.58 -26.99 3.02
N GLU A 140 -59.71 -27.70 3.74
CA GLU A 140 -59.40 -29.12 3.51
C GLU A 140 -60.20 -30.06 4.40
N GLU A 141 -60.60 -29.62 5.61
CA GLU A 141 -61.33 -30.47 6.56
C GLU A 141 -62.80 -30.05 6.71
N SER A 142 -63.06 -28.82 7.15
CA SER A 142 -64.42 -28.38 7.53
C SER A 142 -65.36 -28.21 6.33
N LEU A 143 -64.94 -27.47 5.29
CA LEU A 143 -65.78 -27.17 4.13
C LEU A 143 -66.17 -28.41 3.31
N PRO A 144 -65.27 -29.39 3.06
CA PRO A 144 -65.64 -30.62 2.37
C PRO A 144 -66.71 -31.43 3.12
N ALA A 145 -66.64 -31.49 4.46
CA ALA A 145 -67.65 -32.16 5.27
C ALA A 145 -69.02 -31.45 5.18
N GLU A 146 -69.04 -30.11 5.19
CA GLU A 146 -70.26 -29.32 4.99
C GLU A 146 -70.87 -29.49 3.60
N LEU A 147 -70.02 -29.46 2.56
CA LEU A 147 -70.43 -29.66 1.17
C LEU A 147 -71.01 -31.06 0.96
N GLU A 148 -70.39 -32.09 1.54
CA GLU A 148 -70.88 -33.46 1.42
C GLU A 148 -72.24 -33.64 2.11
N SER A 149 -72.42 -33.07 3.30
CA SER A 149 -73.72 -33.02 3.97
C SER A 149 -74.77 -32.28 3.14
N ALA A 150 -74.43 -31.14 2.53
CA ALA A 150 -75.34 -30.38 1.68
C ALA A 150 -75.73 -31.15 0.41
N ARG A 151 -74.78 -31.85 -0.22
CA ARG A 151 -75.03 -32.73 -1.38
C ARG A 151 -75.96 -33.88 -1.02
N ALA A 152 -75.71 -34.56 0.09
CA ALA A 152 -76.58 -35.64 0.56
C ALA A 152 -78.02 -35.16 0.81
N ASN A 153 -78.18 -33.98 1.42
CA ASN A 153 -79.49 -33.37 1.66
C ASN A 153 -80.21 -32.95 0.37
N LEU A 154 -79.48 -32.43 -0.62
CA LEU A 154 -80.04 -32.12 -1.94
C LEU A 154 -80.47 -33.39 -2.65
N ALA A 155 -79.63 -34.43 -2.68
CA ALA A 155 -79.94 -35.70 -3.30
C ALA A 155 -81.20 -36.34 -2.70
N LEU A 156 -81.36 -36.29 -1.37
CA LEU A 156 -82.58 -36.75 -0.71
C LEU A 156 -83.82 -35.94 -1.15
N ALA A 157 -83.71 -34.61 -1.22
CA ALA A 157 -84.80 -33.75 -1.66
C ALA A 157 -85.18 -33.99 -3.13
N GLU A 158 -84.20 -34.24 -4.00
CA GLU A 158 -84.41 -34.57 -5.41
C GLU A 158 -85.12 -35.92 -5.57
N MET A 159 -84.67 -36.96 -4.85
CA MET A 159 -85.33 -38.26 -4.84
C MET A 159 -86.80 -38.16 -4.40
N GLU A 160 -87.07 -37.40 -3.34
CA GLU A 160 -88.44 -37.21 -2.85
C GLU A 160 -89.29 -36.38 -3.82
N PHE A 161 -88.72 -35.33 -4.43
CA PHE A 161 -89.39 -34.57 -5.49
C PHE A 161 -89.76 -35.47 -6.67
N SER A 162 -88.85 -36.30 -7.16
CA SER A 162 -89.12 -37.27 -8.22
C SER A 162 -90.20 -38.28 -7.83
N ARG A 163 -90.23 -38.74 -6.57
CA ARG A 163 -91.29 -39.62 -6.05
C ARG A 163 -92.67 -38.94 -6.10
N ILE A 164 -92.76 -37.69 -5.63
CA ILE A 164 -94.00 -36.92 -5.61
C ILE A 164 -94.46 -36.52 -7.02
N GLU A 165 -93.51 -36.21 -7.92
CA GLU A 165 -93.80 -35.94 -9.33
C GLU A 165 -94.47 -37.14 -10.00
N ASN A 166 -93.89 -38.34 -9.85
CA ASN A 166 -94.48 -39.58 -10.36
C ASN A 166 -95.87 -39.87 -9.76
N LEU A 167 -96.07 -39.62 -8.46
CA LEU A 167 -97.37 -39.82 -7.81
C LEU A 167 -98.42 -38.80 -8.28
N LYS A 168 -98.02 -37.55 -8.52
CA LYS A 168 -98.90 -36.52 -9.08
C LYS A 168 -99.34 -36.89 -10.50
N ASP A 169 -98.44 -37.42 -11.33
CA ASP A 169 -98.78 -37.88 -12.69
C ASP A 169 -99.78 -39.05 -12.67
N GLN A 170 -99.82 -39.80 -11.57
CA GLN A 170 -100.81 -40.84 -11.28
C GLN A 170 -102.07 -40.31 -10.56
N ASN A 171 -102.25 -38.99 -10.42
CA ASN A 171 -103.30 -38.33 -9.64
C ASN A 171 -103.35 -38.72 -8.14
N ALA A 172 -102.25 -39.22 -7.59
CA ALA A 172 -102.13 -39.71 -6.21
C ALA A 172 -101.49 -38.71 -5.23
N ALA A 173 -101.03 -37.54 -5.69
CA ALA A 173 -100.48 -36.47 -4.85
C ALA A 173 -101.13 -35.11 -5.18
N SER A 174 -101.21 -34.23 -4.18
CA SER A 174 -101.81 -32.91 -4.32
C SER A 174 -100.87 -31.89 -4.97
N LYS A 175 -101.45 -30.84 -5.57
CA LYS A 175 -100.67 -29.72 -6.14
C LYS A 175 -99.81 -29.02 -5.07
N SER A 176 -100.32 -28.91 -3.85
CA SER A 176 -99.59 -28.31 -2.72
C SER A 176 -98.35 -29.13 -2.34
N GLU A 177 -98.44 -30.46 -2.31
CA GLU A 177 -97.31 -31.34 -1.99
C GLU A 177 -96.22 -31.27 -3.05
N TYR A 178 -96.59 -31.20 -4.34
CA TYR A 178 -95.64 -31.00 -5.44
C TYR A 178 -94.91 -29.65 -5.35
N ASP A 179 -95.64 -28.56 -5.10
CA ASP A 179 -95.03 -27.24 -4.99
C ASP A 179 -94.13 -27.14 -3.74
N GLN A 180 -94.49 -27.82 -2.64
CA GLN A 180 -93.66 -27.92 -1.45
C GLN A 180 -92.35 -28.68 -1.70
N SER A 181 -92.39 -29.84 -2.35
CA SER A 181 -91.18 -30.62 -2.66
C SER A 181 -90.27 -29.90 -3.66
N ARG A 182 -90.85 -29.21 -4.65
CA ARG A 182 -90.09 -28.34 -5.58
C ARG A 182 -89.35 -27.22 -4.84
N ASN A 183 -90.04 -26.53 -3.94
CA ASN A 183 -89.44 -25.46 -3.14
C ASN A 183 -88.32 -25.98 -2.24
N LEU A 184 -88.46 -27.21 -1.71
CA LEU A 184 -87.43 -27.84 -0.90
C LEU A 184 -86.15 -28.10 -1.71
N VAL A 185 -86.26 -28.67 -2.92
CA VAL A 185 -85.10 -28.86 -3.83
C VAL A 185 -84.43 -27.51 -4.10
N GLN A 186 -85.20 -26.49 -4.45
CA GLN A 186 -84.66 -25.16 -4.73
C GLN A 186 -83.95 -24.55 -3.50
N THR A 187 -84.47 -24.78 -2.30
CA THR A 187 -83.83 -24.35 -1.04
C THR A 187 -82.52 -25.09 -0.78
N ARG A 188 -82.47 -26.41 -1.00
CA ARG A 188 -81.25 -27.21 -0.84
C ARG A 188 -80.19 -26.87 -1.89
N LEU A 189 -80.60 -26.63 -3.13
CA LEU A 189 -79.72 -26.19 -4.21
C LEU A 189 -79.11 -24.81 -3.90
N ALA A 190 -79.91 -23.87 -3.40
CA ALA A 190 -79.42 -22.57 -2.96
C ALA A 190 -78.41 -22.69 -1.80
N SER A 191 -78.67 -23.60 -0.84
CA SER A 191 -77.75 -23.88 0.26
C SER A 191 -76.40 -24.42 -0.24
N LEU A 192 -76.42 -25.39 -1.18
CA LEU A 192 -75.20 -25.94 -1.78
C LEU A 192 -74.45 -24.86 -2.57
N SER A 193 -75.15 -24.06 -3.36
CA SER A 193 -74.56 -22.94 -4.09
C SER A 193 -73.92 -21.91 -3.16
N GLY A 194 -74.49 -21.68 -1.97
CA GLY A 194 -73.90 -20.83 -0.94
C GLY A 194 -72.57 -21.36 -0.44
N LEU A 195 -72.49 -22.66 -0.12
CA LEU A 195 -71.25 -23.29 0.33
C LEU A 195 -70.16 -23.30 -0.76
N LEU A 196 -70.52 -23.55 -2.02
CA LEU A 196 -69.57 -23.45 -3.14
C LEU A 196 -69.02 -22.03 -3.31
N ALA A 197 -69.85 -21.01 -3.07
CA ALA A 197 -69.38 -19.62 -3.06
C ALA A 197 -68.43 -19.36 -1.89
N THR A 198 -68.72 -19.91 -0.70
CA THR A 198 -67.83 -19.86 0.47
C THR A 198 -66.51 -20.58 0.21
N GLU A 199 -66.51 -21.76 -0.41
CA GLU A 199 -65.28 -22.48 -0.79
C GLU A 199 -64.42 -21.63 -1.74
N LYS A 200 -65.04 -21.03 -2.76
CA LYS A 200 -64.34 -20.12 -3.68
C LYS A 200 -63.76 -18.91 -2.95
N GLN A 201 -64.49 -18.36 -1.98
CA GLN A 201 -64.03 -17.26 -1.15
C GLN A 201 -62.84 -17.69 -0.28
N THR A 202 -62.93 -18.81 0.44
CA THR A 202 -61.85 -19.33 1.30
C THR A 202 -60.60 -19.68 0.51
N ARG A 203 -60.73 -20.17 -0.74
CA ARG A 203 -59.58 -20.35 -1.64
C ARG A 203 -58.92 -19.02 -2.02
N ALA A 204 -59.69 -17.95 -2.18
CA ALA A 204 -59.14 -16.61 -2.40
C ALA A 204 -58.47 -16.05 -1.12
N GLU A 205 -59.05 -16.32 0.06
CA GLU A 205 -58.46 -16.00 1.36
C GLU A 205 -57.12 -16.71 1.56
N LEU A 206 -57.01 -17.99 1.20
CA LEU A 206 -55.76 -18.75 1.26
C LEU A 206 -54.65 -18.09 0.41
N LYS A 207 -54.97 -17.71 -0.84
CA LYS A 207 -54.03 -16.99 -1.71
C LYS A 207 -53.60 -15.63 -1.14
N SER A 208 -54.51 -14.96 -0.42
CA SER A 208 -54.19 -13.73 0.31
C SER A 208 -53.23 -13.99 1.47
N ALA A 209 -53.47 -15.05 2.25
CA ALA A 209 -52.61 -15.48 3.36
C ALA A 209 -51.20 -15.89 2.88
N GLU A 210 -51.08 -16.62 1.78
CA GLU A 210 -49.77 -16.91 1.15
C GLU A 210 -49.03 -15.62 0.75
N SER A 211 -49.77 -14.61 0.28
CA SER A 211 -49.20 -13.31 -0.05
C SER A 211 -48.79 -12.53 1.20
N GLN A 212 -49.46 -12.73 2.34
CA GLN A 212 -49.06 -12.18 3.63
C GLN A 212 -47.76 -12.83 4.13
N ILE A 213 -47.64 -14.16 4.03
CA ILE A 213 -46.39 -14.88 4.36
C ILE A 213 -45.24 -14.35 3.52
N ARG A 214 -45.40 -14.26 2.20
CA ARG A 214 -44.34 -13.70 1.34
C ARG A 214 -43.92 -12.29 1.74
N ARG A 215 -44.84 -11.44 2.22
CA ARG A 215 -44.48 -10.11 2.74
C ARG A 215 -43.70 -10.19 4.05
N ALA A 216 -44.18 -11.00 5.00
CA ALA A 216 -43.49 -11.19 6.28
C ALA A 216 -42.07 -11.77 6.08
N GLU A 217 -41.90 -12.70 5.14
CA GLU A 217 -40.57 -13.21 4.77
C GLU A 217 -39.65 -12.15 4.16
N GLN A 218 -40.18 -11.18 3.42
CA GLN A 218 -39.36 -10.06 2.92
C GLN A 218 -38.95 -9.14 4.07
N THR A 219 -39.89 -8.81 4.97
CA THR A 219 -39.60 -8.02 6.17
C THR A 219 -38.55 -8.69 7.06
N LEU A 220 -38.62 -10.02 7.24
CA LEU A 220 -37.59 -10.77 7.96
C LEU A 220 -36.21 -10.65 7.28
N ARG A 221 -36.13 -10.88 5.97
CA ARG A 221 -34.85 -10.75 5.24
C ARG A 221 -34.26 -9.34 5.29
N ASP A 222 -35.11 -8.32 5.26
CA ASP A 222 -34.64 -6.94 5.38
C ASP A 222 -34.11 -6.66 6.79
N ALA A 223 -34.79 -7.15 7.83
CA ALA A 223 -34.30 -7.03 9.22
C ALA A 223 -32.99 -7.82 9.44
N GLU A 224 -32.86 -9.02 8.85
CA GLU A 224 -31.63 -9.83 8.91
C GLU A 224 -30.47 -9.13 8.19
N ARG A 225 -30.72 -8.49 7.05
CA ARG A 225 -29.70 -7.70 6.34
C ARG A 225 -29.27 -6.48 7.14
N ASP A 226 -30.22 -5.75 7.72
CA ASP A 226 -29.91 -4.60 8.57
C ASP A 226 -29.07 -5.02 9.79
N LEU A 227 -29.33 -6.21 10.34
CA LEU A 227 -28.49 -6.82 11.40
C LEU A 227 -27.09 -7.19 10.90
N GLU A 228 -26.94 -7.80 9.71
CA GLU A 228 -25.62 -8.06 9.11
C GLU A 228 -24.82 -6.76 8.94
N HIS A 229 -25.50 -5.69 8.53
CA HIS A 229 -24.90 -4.38 8.28
C HIS A 229 -24.54 -3.61 9.57
N THR A 230 -24.80 -4.17 10.76
CA THR A 230 -24.30 -3.64 12.03
C THR A 230 -22.79 -3.83 12.21
N THR A 231 -22.19 -4.76 11.46
CA THR A 231 -20.76 -5.04 11.48
C THR A 231 -20.14 -4.64 10.14
N LEU A 232 -19.14 -3.77 10.20
CA LEU A 232 -18.40 -3.31 9.04
C LEU A 232 -17.29 -4.31 8.73
N TYR A 233 -17.15 -4.72 7.48
CA TYR A 233 -16.09 -5.61 7.03
C TYR A 233 -15.23 -4.93 5.97
N GLY A 234 -13.95 -5.31 5.88
CA GLY A 234 -13.07 -4.80 4.83
C GLY A 234 -13.45 -5.31 3.44
N SER A 235 -13.58 -4.40 2.47
CA SER A 235 -13.89 -4.72 1.07
C SER A 235 -12.74 -5.45 0.36
N TYR A 236 -11.50 -5.19 0.77
CA TYR A 236 -10.29 -5.75 0.17
C TYR A 236 -9.15 -5.78 1.19
N GLN A 237 -8.11 -6.56 0.93
CA GLN A 237 -6.93 -6.59 1.80
C GLN A 237 -6.20 -5.25 1.76
N GLY A 238 -5.87 -4.69 2.92
CA GLY A 238 -5.27 -3.37 3.04
C GLY A 238 -4.86 -3.02 4.45
N GLN A 239 -4.57 -1.74 4.65
CA GLN A 239 -4.22 -1.16 5.94
C GLN A 239 -5.16 0.00 6.26
N ILE A 240 -5.58 0.13 7.52
CA ILE A 240 -6.40 1.25 7.99
C ILE A 240 -5.51 2.49 8.05
N SER A 241 -5.80 3.52 7.25
CA SER A 241 -5.00 4.75 7.23
C SER A 241 -5.48 5.78 8.25
N GLY A 242 -6.76 5.73 8.62
CA GLY A 242 -7.35 6.68 9.55
C GLY A 242 -8.70 6.22 10.06
N VAL A 243 -9.04 6.63 11.27
CA VAL A 243 -10.31 6.36 11.93
C VAL A 243 -10.98 7.71 12.20
N ASN A 244 -12.23 7.84 11.73
CA ASN A 244 -12.98 9.09 11.73
C ASN A 244 -14.01 9.16 12.86
N VAL A 245 -14.22 8.05 13.59
CA VAL A 245 -15.20 7.94 14.68
C VAL A 245 -14.57 7.34 15.92
N VAL A 246 -15.16 7.61 17.07
CA VAL A 246 -14.70 7.07 18.36
C VAL A 246 -15.82 6.20 18.94
N PRO A 247 -15.50 5.08 19.62
CA PRO A 247 -16.49 4.27 20.30
C PRO A 247 -17.40 5.10 21.21
N GLY A 248 -18.69 4.83 21.16
CA GLY A 248 -19.73 5.57 21.84
C GLY A 248 -20.36 6.72 21.03
N SER A 249 -19.77 7.10 19.90
CA SER A 249 -20.39 8.07 18.98
C SER A 249 -21.61 7.47 18.27
N VAL A 250 -22.53 8.33 17.82
CA VAL A 250 -23.65 7.92 16.98
C VAL A 250 -23.33 8.29 15.54
N VAL A 251 -23.47 7.33 14.63
CA VAL A 251 -23.21 7.47 13.20
C VAL A 251 -24.50 7.22 12.40
N ASN A 252 -24.66 7.93 11.29
CA ASN A 252 -25.73 7.70 10.34
C ASN A 252 -25.24 6.80 9.21
N ALA A 253 -26.20 6.27 8.44
CA ALA A 253 -25.91 5.51 7.24
C ALA A 253 -25.09 6.35 6.25
N GLY A 254 -23.92 5.84 5.83
CA GLY A 254 -23.00 6.49 4.91
C GLY A 254 -21.99 7.46 5.53
N ASP A 255 -22.04 7.71 6.84
CA ASP A 255 -21.01 8.51 7.51
C ASP A 255 -19.66 7.74 7.48
N PRO A 256 -18.54 8.39 7.12
CA PRO A 256 -17.24 7.72 7.04
C PRO A 256 -16.75 7.34 8.44
N VAL A 257 -16.54 6.05 8.69
CA VAL A 257 -16.09 5.47 9.96
C VAL A 257 -14.57 5.38 9.99
N LEU A 258 -13.98 4.89 8.90
CA LEU A 258 -12.55 4.71 8.74
C LEU A 258 -12.17 4.79 7.25
N THR A 259 -10.89 4.98 6.99
CA THR A 259 -10.33 4.97 5.64
C THR A 259 -9.43 3.74 5.49
N LEU A 260 -9.76 2.88 4.53
CA LEU A 260 -8.99 1.71 4.17
C LEU A 260 -8.14 2.00 2.93
N GLN A 261 -6.88 1.58 2.94
CA GLN A 261 -5.96 1.73 1.82
C GLN A 261 -5.40 0.39 1.36
N MET A 262 -5.46 0.12 0.06
CA MET A 262 -4.82 -1.03 -0.54
C MET A 262 -3.32 -0.74 -0.69
N THR A 263 -2.52 -1.49 0.06
CA THR A 263 -1.05 -1.37 0.11
C THR A 263 -0.34 -2.40 -0.76
N ASN A 264 -1.06 -3.41 -1.27
CA ASN A 264 -0.54 -4.40 -2.21
C ASN A 264 -1.60 -4.80 -3.26
N PRO A 265 -1.38 -4.53 -4.57
CA PRO A 265 -0.23 -3.80 -5.13
C PRO A 265 -0.20 -2.35 -4.66
N ILE A 266 0.99 -1.73 -4.71
CA ILE A 266 1.18 -0.30 -4.49
C ILE A 266 1.44 0.38 -5.83
N LYS A 267 1.03 1.64 -5.99
CA LYS A 267 1.28 2.40 -7.22
C LYS A 267 2.35 3.46 -7.01
N VAL A 268 3.10 3.76 -8.06
CA VAL A 268 4.09 4.84 -8.10
C VAL A 268 3.73 5.75 -9.25
N GLU A 269 3.50 7.03 -8.96
CA GLU A 269 3.18 8.05 -9.93
C GLU A 269 4.42 8.88 -10.26
N VAL A 270 4.75 8.97 -11.54
CA VAL A 270 5.93 9.68 -12.04
C VAL A 270 5.47 10.73 -13.04
N GLU A 271 5.88 11.98 -12.82
CA GLU A 271 5.58 13.07 -13.74
C GLU A 271 6.61 13.13 -14.88
N LEU A 272 6.13 13.05 -16.12
CA LEU A 272 6.97 12.98 -17.32
C LEU A 272 6.75 14.17 -18.26
N SER A 273 7.81 14.59 -18.95
CA SER A 273 7.69 15.49 -20.10
C SER A 273 7.00 14.81 -21.29
N ALA A 274 6.50 15.60 -22.24
CA ALA A 274 5.89 15.10 -23.48
C ALA A 274 6.83 14.20 -24.32
N LYS A 275 8.15 14.42 -24.26
CA LYS A 275 9.15 13.61 -24.98
C LYS A 275 9.26 12.22 -24.33
N GLN A 276 9.33 12.18 -23.00
CA GLN A 276 9.41 10.93 -22.22
C GLN A 276 8.13 10.12 -22.26
N SER A 277 6.97 10.76 -22.11
CA SER A 277 5.69 10.02 -22.12
C SER A 277 5.50 9.25 -23.43
N ARG A 278 6.01 9.77 -24.56
CA ARG A 278 5.99 9.10 -25.86
C ARG A 278 6.90 7.88 -25.94
N SER A 279 8.08 7.91 -25.31
CA SER A 279 9.00 6.75 -25.29
C SER A 279 8.49 5.66 -24.34
N MET A 280 7.84 6.04 -23.23
CA MET A 280 7.31 5.09 -22.25
C MET A 280 6.14 4.25 -22.76
N ARG A 281 5.35 4.75 -23.73
CA ARG A 281 4.21 4.01 -24.33
C ARG A 281 4.55 2.64 -24.92
N ARG A 282 5.82 2.37 -25.21
CA ARG A 282 6.28 1.09 -25.79
C ARG A 282 6.94 0.17 -24.77
N ARG A 283 7.02 0.58 -23.51
CA ARG A 283 7.65 -0.15 -22.42
C ARG A 283 6.61 -0.81 -21.53
N HIS A 284 7.02 -1.88 -20.85
CA HIS A 284 6.13 -2.66 -19.97
C HIS A 284 6.58 -2.62 -18.50
N GLN A 285 7.87 -2.41 -18.24
CA GLN A 285 8.43 -2.34 -16.90
C GLN A 285 9.59 -1.37 -16.85
N LEU A 286 9.85 -0.80 -15.68
CA LEU A 286 10.97 0.11 -15.41
C LEU A 286 11.65 -0.28 -14.09
N PRO A 287 12.99 -0.16 -14.00
CA PRO A 287 13.70 -0.31 -12.74
C PRO A 287 13.31 0.81 -11.76
N ILE A 288 13.07 0.44 -10.52
CA ILE A 288 12.76 1.32 -9.39
C ILE A 288 13.77 1.04 -8.29
N THR A 289 14.33 2.11 -7.71
CA THR A 289 15.21 2.05 -6.55
C THR A 289 14.61 2.84 -5.39
N TYR A 290 14.61 2.28 -4.20
CA TYR A 290 14.16 2.95 -2.99
C TYR A 290 14.99 2.54 -1.76
N PRO A 291 15.21 3.46 -0.80
CA PRO A 291 15.94 3.16 0.43
C PRO A 291 15.02 2.53 1.49
N LEU A 292 15.57 1.57 2.24
CA LEU A 292 14.97 1.05 3.48
C LEU A 292 15.44 1.89 4.70
N PRO A 293 14.78 1.74 5.88
CA PRO A 293 15.15 2.48 7.09
C PRO A 293 16.60 2.29 7.55
N ASP A 294 17.20 1.14 7.25
CA ASP A 294 18.60 0.80 7.54
C ASP A 294 19.60 1.44 6.54
N GLY A 295 19.11 2.12 5.50
CA GLY A 295 19.91 2.72 4.43
C GLY A 295 20.20 1.76 3.27
N THR A 296 19.75 0.51 3.33
CA THR A 296 19.90 -0.46 2.23
C THR A 296 19.07 -0.01 1.04
N GLN A 297 19.68 0.03 -0.15
CA GLN A 297 18.98 0.36 -1.40
C GLN A 297 18.36 -0.91 -2.00
N ILE A 298 17.06 -0.89 -2.22
CA ILE A 298 16.34 -1.98 -2.89
C ILE A 298 16.15 -1.63 -4.35
N HIS A 299 16.55 -2.54 -5.22
CA HIS A 299 16.33 -2.46 -6.66
C HIS A 299 15.25 -3.47 -7.08
N THR A 300 14.19 -2.99 -7.70
CA THR A 300 13.08 -3.81 -8.18
C THR A 300 12.56 -3.30 -9.53
N ASN A 301 11.63 -4.01 -10.17
CA ASN A 301 10.99 -3.57 -11.41
C ASN A 301 9.51 -3.29 -11.16
N GLY A 302 9.05 -2.09 -11.52
CA GLY A 302 7.63 -1.74 -11.55
C GLY A 302 7.03 -1.93 -12.94
N PHE A 303 5.79 -2.40 -13.01
CA PHE A 303 5.05 -2.56 -14.27
C PHE A 303 4.35 -1.27 -14.66
N ILE A 304 4.47 -0.84 -15.92
CA ILE A 304 3.73 0.33 -16.41
C ILE A 304 2.26 -0.07 -16.55
N TYR A 305 1.41 0.50 -15.68
CA TYR A 305 -0.04 0.31 -15.75
C TYR A 305 -0.66 1.23 -16.78
N ASN A 306 -0.32 2.52 -16.70
CA ASN A 306 -0.82 3.53 -17.63
C ASN A 306 0.15 4.69 -17.78
N VAL A 307 0.10 5.35 -18.94
CA VAL A 307 0.69 6.67 -19.17
C VAL A 307 -0.43 7.54 -19.70
N ASP A 308 -0.73 8.62 -18.99
CA ASP A 308 -1.88 9.45 -19.31
C ASP A 308 -1.84 10.00 -20.73
N ALA A 309 -3.02 10.11 -21.34
CA ALA A 309 -3.16 10.59 -22.71
C ALA A 309 -3.13 12.12 -22.81
N SER A 310 -3.49 12.80 -21.72
CA SER A 310 -3.50 14.25 -21.57
C SER A 310 -2.49 14.67 -20.51
N ALA A 311 -1.87 15.84 -20.72
CA ALA A 311 -1.05 16.45 -19.69
C ALA A 311 -1.94 17.12 -18.63
N ASP A 312 -1.49 17.12 -17.38
CA ASP A 312 -2.05 17.97 -16.35
C ASP A 312 -1.87 19.45 -16.75
N PRO A 313 -2.93 20.28 -16.70
CA PRO A 313 -2.88 21.64 -17.23
C PRO A 313 -2.00 22.59 -16.40
N ASP A 314 -1.82 22.32 -15.11
CA ASP A 314 -1.09 23.18 -14.18
C ASP A 314 0.42 22.89 -14.27
N THR A 315 0.79 21.61 -14.28
CA THR A 315 2.19 21.16 -14.32
C THR A 315 2.73 20.94 -15.74
N ARG A 316 1.83 20.77 -16.73
CA ARG A 316 2.15 20.42 -18.13
C ARG A 316 2.95 19.12 -18.28
N THR A 317 2.84 18.22 -17.32
CA THR A 317 3.44 16.90 -17.32
C THR A 317 2.39 15.82 -17.57
N PHE A 318 2.86 14.65 -17.97
CA PHE A 318 2.04 13.45 -18.13
C PHE A 318 2.37 12.49 -16.99
N THR A 319 1.35 12.11 -16.23
CA THR A 319 1.52 11.14 -15.15
C THR A 319 1.63 9.74 -15.74
N MET A 320 2.69 9.04 -15.34
CA MET A 320 2.85 7.60 -15.56
C MET A 320 2.61 6.88 -14.24
N THR A 321 1.71 5.90 -14.25
CA THR A 321 1.44 5.05 -13.09
C THR A 321 2.14 3.70 -13.27
N LEU A 322 3.03 3.40 -12.35
CA LEU A 322 3.68 2.09 -12.20
C LEU A 322 2.97 1.30 -11.10
N LEU A 323 2.85 -0.01 -11.28
CA LEU A 323 2.39 -0.95 -10.26
C LEU A 323 3.54 -1.80 -9.77
N LEU A 324 3.60 -1.95 -8.46
CA LEU A 324 4.60 -2.76 -7.78
C LEU A 324 3.91 -3.66 -6.76
N LEU A 325 4.33 -4.93 -6.70
CA LEU A 325 3.96 -5.79 -5.58
C LEU A 325 4.71 -5.32 -4.36
N ASN A 326 3.97 -4.96 -3.31
CA ASN A 326 4.56 -4.52 -2.07
C ASN A 326 4.82 -5.73 -1.18
N GLU A 327 5.93 -5.71 -0.46
CA GLU A 327 6.31 -6.77 0.47
C GLU A 327 6.31 -6.21 1.88
N ARG A 328 6.08 -7.10 2.85
CA ARG A 328 6.21 -6.72 4.26
C ARG A 328 7.63 -7.01 4.73
N LEU A 329 8.17 -6.11 5.54
CA LEU A 329 9.41 -6.24 6.27
C LEU A 329 9.08 -6.33 7.76
N ARG A 330 9.74 -7.23 8.45
CA ARG A 330 9.69 -7.31 9.92
C ARG A 330 11.10 -7.09 10.41
N ASP A 331 11.26 -6.29 11.45
CA ASP A 331 12.58 -5.97 11.95
C ASP A 331 13.28 -7.25 12.46
N PRO A 332 14.59 -7.39 12.14
CA PRO A 332 15.39 -8.48 12.68
C PRO A 332 15.54 -8.31 14.19
N LEU A 333 15.77 -9.41 14.89
CA LEU A 333 16.01 -9.36 16.33
C LEU A 333 17.32 -8.61 16.64
N PRO A 334 17.37 -7.83 17.74
CA PRO A 334 18.60 -7.22 18.22
C PRO A 334 19.70 -8.26 18.47
N ASP A 335 20.96 -7.88 18.24
CA ASP A 335 22.17 -8.67 18.56
C ASP A 335 22.19 -10.10 17.98
N GLU A 336 21.51 -10.36 16.86
CA GLU A 336 21.38 -11.70 16.24
C GLU A 336 20.82 -12.76 17.20
N LEU A 337 19.97 -12.34 18.15
CA LEU A 337 19.34 -13.28 19.07
C LEU A 337 18.56 -14.35 18.29
N PRO A 338 18.65 -15.62 18.70
CA PRO A 338 17.96 -16.68 18.00
C PRO A 338 16.44 -16.57 18.21
N GLU A 339 15.69 -16.60 17.10
CA GLU A 339 14.23 -16.41 17.10
C GLU A 339 13.46 -17.41 17.97
N ASP A 340 14.04 -18.57 18.27
CA ASP A 340 13.41 -19.61 19.07
C ASP A 340 13.52 -19.41 20.58
N LYS A 341 14.29 -18.42 21.04
CA LYS A 341 14.56 -18.16 22.48
C LYS A 341 14.01 -16.85 23.01
N ILE A 342 13.41 -16.00 22.18
CA ILE A 342 12.88 -14.70 22.62
C ILE A 342 11.47 -14.50 22.10
N ALA A 343 10.56 -14.14 23.00
CA ALA A 343 9.19 -13.84 22.65
C ALA A 343 9.05 -12.40 22.15
N ARG A 344 8.00 -12.14 21.38
CA ARG A 344 7.71 -10.82 20.83
C ARG A 344 6.36 -10.32 21.35
N SER A 345 6.28 -9.03 21.63
CA SER A 345 5.06 -8.35 22.09
C SER A 345 4.84 -7.11 21.25
N GLU A 346 3.58 -6.86 20.89
CA GLU A 346 3.20 -5.67 20.11
C GLU A 346 3.16 -4.41 20.98
N ASP A 347 2.92 -4.59 22.28
CA ASP A 347 2.64 -3.50 23.19
C ASP A 347 3.22 -3.69 24.61
N LEU A 348 3.38 -2.56 25.30
CA LEU A 348 3.72 -2.46 26.72
C LEU A 348 2.74 -1.51 27.40
N TRP A 349 2.24 -1.92 28.55
CA TRP A 349 1.30 -1.13 29.34
C TRP A 349 1.90 -0.72 30.68
N PRO A 350 1.69 0.53 31.12
CA PRO A 350 2.07 0.94 32.48
C PRO A 350 1.09 0.39 33.51
N LEU A 351 1.55 -0.04 34.69
CA LEU A 351 0.64 -0.47 35.76
C LEU A 351 -0.22 0.68 36.32
N ARG A 352 0.21 1.94 36.16
CA ARG A 352 -0.54 3.15 36.56
C ARG A 352 -1.62 3.58 35.55
N LEU A 353 -2.35 2.62 34.98
CA LEU A 353 -3.47 2.87 34.05
C LEU A 353 -4.72 3.43 34.77
N ASN A 354 -4.86 3.15 36.07
CA ASN A 354 -6.01 3.54 36.88
C ASN A 354 -6.38 5.03 36.79
N ARG A 355 -5.37 5.91 36.73
CA ARG A 355 -5.56 7.37 36.57
C ARG A 355 -6.17 7.76 35.23
N MET A 356 -5.91 7.03 34.17
CA MET A 356 -6.47 7.31 32.84
C MET A 356 -7.96 6.95 32.78
N MET A 357 -8.37 5.91 33.51
CA MET A 357 -9.75 5.41 33.52
C MET A 357 -10.63 5.98 34.65
N GLY A 358 -10.08 6.82 35.53
CA GLY A 358 -10.83 7.41 36.65
C GLY A 358 -11.19 6.42 37.76
N THR A 359 -10.42 5.34 37.91
CA THR A 359 -10.61 4.35 38.98
C THR A 359 -9.81 4.70 40.23
N PRO A 360 -10.21 4.20 41.43
CA PRO A 360 -9.47 4.43 42.67
C PRO A 360 -7.99 4.03 42.58
N GLU A 361 -7.11 4.74 43.28
CA GLU A 361 -5.65 4.54 43.17
C GLU A 361 -5.18 3.16 43.66
N ASP A 362 -5.97 2.49 44.50
CA ASP A 362 -5.73 1.15 45.03
C ASP A 362 -6.13 0.03 44.06
N VAL A 363 -6.89 0.35 43.00
CA VAL A 363 -7.26 -0.62 41.97
C VAL A 363 -6.16 -0.73 40.93
N ILE A 364 -5.61 -1.93 40.78
CA ILE A 364 -4.69 -2.27 39.69
C ILE A 364 -5.52 -2.83 38.54
N LEU A 365 -5.35 -2.22 37.37
CA LEU A 365 -5.99 -2.63 36.13
C LEU A 365 -4.93 -3.18 35.19
N VAL A 366 -5.23 -4.33 34.61
CA VAL A 366 -4.37 -5.02 33.65
C VAL A 366 -5.23 -5.40 32.45
N GLU A 367 -4.70 -5.20 31.26
CA GLU A 367 -5.37 -5.60 30.02
C GLU A 367 -5.64 -7.11 30.02
N GLU A 368 -6.88 -7.51 29.74
CA GLU A 368 -7.30 -8.91 29.82
C GLU A 368 -6.49 -9.81 28.87
N GLU A 369 -6.07 -9.31 27.71
CA GLU A 369 -5.25 -10.08 26.76
C GLU A 369 -3.82 -10.36 27.25
N SER A 370 -3.31 -9.59 28.20
CA SER A 370 -1.98 -9.76 28.83
C SER A 370 -1.99 -10.77 29.99
N ILE A 371 -3.16 -11.26 30.40
CA ILE A 371 -3.30 -12.20 31.50
C ILE A 371 -3.15 -13.63 30.98
N HIS A 372 -2.07 -14.29 31.40
CA HIS A 372 -1.78 -15.69 31.10
C HIS A 372 -2.28 -16.61 32.21
N ARG A 373 -2.57 -17.86 31.86
CA ARG A 373 -3.07 -18.87 32.81
C ARG A 373 -2.27 -20.16 32.67
N ASP A 374 -1.89 -20.73 33.81
CA ASP A 374 -1.29 -22.06 33.90
C ASP A 374 -1.93 -22.86 35.04
N GLU A 375 -1.39 -24.05 35.34
CA GLU A 375 -1.86 -24.93 36.43
C GLU A 375 -1.84 -24.27 37.83
N ARG A 376 -1.07 -23.20 38.03
CA ARG A 376 -0.91 -22.49 39.30
C ARG A 376 -1.79 -21.23 39.39
N GLY A 377 -2.47 -20.85 38.32
CA GLY A 377 -3.36 -19.69 38.26
C GLY A 377 -2.88 -18.58 37.33
N ALA A 378 -3.48 -17.39 37.45
CA ALA A 378 -3.24 -16.28 36.56
C ALA A 378 -1.93 -15.52 36.86
N TYR A 379 -1.27 -15.02 35.81
CA TYR A 379 -0.06 -14.21 35.91
C TYR A 379 0.11 -13.26 34.73
N ILE A 380 0.96 -12.26 34.91
CA ILE A 380 1.45 -11.35 33.86
C ILE A 380 2.98 -11.28 33.85
N TYR A 381 3.56 -10.75 32.79
CA TYR A 381 4.99 -10.46 32.72
C TYR A 381 5.26 -8.98 33.04
N VAL A 382 5.91 -8.73 34.18
CA VAL A 382 6.27 -7.36 34.61
C VAL A 382 7.71 -7.07 34.21
N VAL A 383 7.94 -5.90 33.61
CA VAL A 383 9.25 -5.44 33.17
C VAL A 383 10.15 -5.12 34.38
N THR A 384 11.42 -5.53 34.28
CA THR A 384 12.40 -5.44 35.38
C THR A 384 13.58 -4.51 35.09
N ASN A 385 13.85 -4.22 33.82
CA ASN A 385 15.01 -3.43 33.38
C ASN A 385 14.65 -2.05 32.79
N SER A 386 13.42 -1.58 32.97
CA SER A 386 12.98 -0.23 32.58
C SER A 386 11.73 0.19 33.36
N LYS A 387 11.55 1.50 33.54
CA LYS A 387 10.36 2.13 34.16
C LYS A 387 9.75 3.22 33.27
N LEU A 388 8.55 3.69 33.64
CA LEU A 388 7.71 4.63 32.85
C LEU A 388 8.40 5.89 32.30
N ARG A 389 9.50 6.35 32.91
CA ARG A 389 10.22 7.58 32.52
C ARG A 389 11.63 7.33 32.03
N GLU A 390 11.98 6.08 31.78
CA GLU A 390 13.29 5.65 31.31
C GLU A 390 13.20 5.27 29.83
N ARG A 391 14.35 5.28 29.15
CA ARG A 391 14.42 4.78 27.76
C ARG A 391 14.26 3.25 27.79
N LEU A 392 13.31 2.74 27.01
CA LEU A 392 13.13 1.31 26.85
C LEU A 392 14.38 0.69 26.19
N PRO A 393 14.91 -0.41 26.74
CA PRO A 393 15.96 -1.18 26.10
C PRO A 393 15.40 -1.98 24.91
N ASP A 394 16.24 -2.28 23.93
CA ASP A 394 15.86 -3.09 22.76
C ASP A 394 15.41 -4.51 23.15
N VAL A 395 15.98 -5.04 24.25
CA VAL A 395 15.56 -6.28 24.90
C VAL A 395 14.97 -5.99 26.27
N VAL A 396 13.68 -6.28 26.42
CA VAL A 396 12.91 -6.09 27.64
C VAL A 396 13.03 -7.34 28.51
N LYS A 397 13.58 -7.19 29.72
CA LYS A 397 13.66 -8.28 30.71
C LYS A 397 12.44 -8.27 31.60
N VAL A 398 11.85 -9.44 31.81
CA VAL A 398 10.60 -9.60 32.55
C VAL A 398 10.74 -10.56 33.71
N ARG A 399 9.76 -10.53 34.60
CA ARG A 399 9.50 -11.59 35.57
C ARG A 399 8.02 -11.93 35.58
N GLN A 400 7.69 -13.18 35.82
CA GLN A 400 6.30 -13.56 36.07
C GLN A 400 5.83 -12.96 37.40
N GLN A 401 4.68 -12.31 37.38
CA GLN A 401 4.00 -11.79 38.55
C GLN A 401 2.62 -12.43 38.65
N ARG A 402 2.40 -13.21 39.70
CA ARG A 402 1.13 -13.89 39.98
C ARG A 402 0.07 -12.89 40.43
N LEU A 403 -1.17 -13.16 40.05
CA LEU A 403 -2.31 -12.31 40.37
C LEU A 403 -3.59 -13.12 40.61
N VAL A 404 -4.54 -12.49 41.28
CA VAL A 404 -5.93 -12.95 41.36
C VAL A 404 -6.80 -12.01 40.55
N GLU A 405 -7.61 -12.56 39.66
CA GLU A 405 -8.56 -11.83 38.83
C GLU A 405 -9.79 -11.45 39.67
N ASN A 406 -10.19 -10.19 39.62
CA ASN A 406 -11.44 -9.72 40.22
C ASN A 406 -12.56 -9.67 39.15
N ASP A 407 -13.80 -9.44 39.62
CA ASP A 407 -14.98 -9.38 38.76
C ASP A 407 -15.11 -8.08 37.95
N LEU A 408 -14.45 -7.00 38.39
CA LEU A 408 -14.50 -5.72 37.70
C LEU A 408 -13.75 -5.78 36.37
N LYS A 409 -14.49 -5.60 35.27
CA LYS A 409 -13.98 -5.41 33.91
C LYS A 409 -14.42 -4.06 33.38
N ILE A 410 -13.52 -3.35 32.72
CA ILE A 410 -13.73 -2.01 32.20
C ILE A 410 -13.36 -2.02 30.71
N PRO A 411 -14.33 -1.83 29.80
CA PRO A 411 -14.02 -1.58 28.41
C PRO A 411 -13.39 -0.19 28.28
N PHE A 412 -12.33 -0.08 27.49
CA PHE A 412 -11.60 1.15 27.25
C PHE A 412 -11.39 1.33 25.75
N LEU A 413 -11.86 2.46 25.22
CA LEU A 413 -11.77 2.83 23.80
C LEU A 413 -12.25 1.73 22.83
N GLY A 414 -13.24 0.94 23.23
CA GLY A 414 -13.90 -0.07 22.37
C GLY A 414 -13.10 -1.38 22.17
N ASN A 415 -11.77 -1.30 22.06
CA ASN A 415 -10.94 -2.45 21.67
C ASN A 415 -10.26 -3.14 22.85
N TRP A 416 -10.04 -2.43 23.97
CA TRP A 416 -9.35 -3.00 25.13
C TRP A 416 -10.31 -3.27 26.28
N VAL A 417 -10.13 -4.42 26.94
CA VAL A 417 -10.83 -4.76 28.19
C VAL A 417 -9.81 -4.82 29.30
N PHE A 418 -9.94 -3.94 30.29
CA PHE A 418 -9.09 -3.94 31.47
C PHE A 418 -9.79 -4.65 32.62
N ARG A 419 -9.08 -5.58 33.26
CA ARG A 419 -9.56 -6.34 34.40
C ARG A 419 -8.89 -5.86 35.67
N SER A 420 -9.67 -5.72 36.74
CA SER A 420 -9.12 -5.49 38.08
C SER A 420 -8.42 -6.73 38.59
N VAL A 421 -7.23 -6.56 39.15
CA VAL A 421 -6.42 -7.66 39.67
C VAL A 421 -5.81 -7.33 41.02
N GLN A 422 -5.55 -8.37 41.82
CA GLN A 422 -4.74 -8.28 43.05
C GLN A 422 -3.44 -9.05 42.84
N MET A 423 -2.31 -8.34 42.89
CA MET A 423 -0.99 -8.97 42.81
C MET A 423 -0.70 -9.79 44.06
N ILE A 424 -0.17 -11.01 43.90
CA ILE A 424 0.15 -11.93 44.99
C ILE A 424 1.59 -12.44 44.96
N ASN A 425 2.13 -12.80 46.12
CA ASN A 425 3.39 -13.53 46.21
C ASN A 425 3.19 -15.05 46.08
N GLU A 426 4.30 -15.81 46.15
CA GLU A 426 4.30 -17.28 46.09
C GLU A 426 3.46 -17.97 47.18
N ASN A 427 3.16 -17.26 48.28
CA ASN A 427 2.32 -17.75 49.39
C ASN A 427 0.86 -17.28 49.28
N ASN A 428 0.43 -16.81 48.10
CA ASN A 428 -0.91 -16.27 47.82
C ASN A 428 -1.31 -15.07 48.72
N LYS A 429 -0.34 -14.30 49.22
CA LYS A 429 -0.61 -13.06 49.96
C LYS A 429 -0.53 -11.84 49.04
N PRO A 430 -1.44 -10.85 49.19
CA PRO A 430 -1.37 -9.59 48.47
C PRO A 430 -0.01 -8.91 48.62
N ILE A 431 0.50 -8.34 47.53
CA ILE A 431 1.71 -7.52 47.53
C ILE A 431 1.44 -6.15 46.92
N GLU A 432 2.22 -5.17 47.38
CA GLU A 432 2.30 -3.85 46.74
C GLU A 432 3.26 -3.94 45.55
N VAL A 433 2.88 -3.34 44.43
CA VAL A 433 3.68 -3.29 43.21
C VAL A 433 4.04 -1.86 42.87
N ASP A 434 5.23 -1.67 42.30
CA ASP A 434 5.66 -0.37 41.82
C ASP A 434 4.83 0.02 40.58
N LEU A 435 3.92 0.99 40.75
CA LEU A 435 3.03 1.48 39.70
C LEU A 435 3.76 2.16 38.54
N ASP A 436 5.04 2.55 38.70
CA ASP A 436 5.86 3.05 37.59
C ASP A 436 6.47 1.93 36.72
N SER A 437 6.18 0.66 37.03
CA SER A 437 6.58 -0.49 36.21
C SER A 437 5.66 -0.68 35.01
N PHE A 438 6.21 -1.28 33.95
CA PHE A 438 5.45 -1.78 32.81
C PHE A 438 5.13 -3.26 32.96
N TYR A 439 4.08 -3.69 32.27
CA TYR A 439 3.84 -5.09 31.97
C TYR A 439 3.72 -5.30 30.46
N VAL A 440 4.04 -6.51 30.03
CA VAL A 440 3.95 -6.94 28.64
C VAL A 440 2.50 -7.17 28.29
N GLY A 441 2.05 -6.60 27.17
CA GLY A 441 0.71 -6.81 26.64
C GLY A 441 0.60 -8.16 25.96
N LYS A 442 0.04 -8.16 24.74
CA LYS A 442 -0.22 -9.38 23.98
C LYS A 442 1.07 -10.00 23.45
N ILE A 443 1.27 -11.28 23.75
CA ILE A 443 2.41 -12.05 23.23
C ILE A 443 2.06 -12.66 21.87
N VAL A 444 2.91 -12.42 20.87
CA VAL A 444 2.75 -13.00 19.53
C VAL A 444 2.86 -14.52 19.62
N GLY A 445 1.78 -15.21 19.25
CA GLY A 445 1.69 -16.66 19.26
C GLY A 445 1.60 -17.29 20.65
N ASP A 446 1.25 -16.56 21.71
CA ASP A 446 1.17 -17.06 23.10
C ASP A 446 0.80 -18.56 23.25
N PRO A 447 1.71 -19.43 23.76
CA PRO A 447 1.44 -20.86 23.88
C PRO A 447 0.39 -21.20 24.94
N SER A 448 0.04 -20.24 25.80
CA SER A 448 -1.01 -20.41 26.82
C SER A 448 -2.43 -20.16 26.30
N LYS A 449 -2.57 -19.64 25.07
CA LYS A 449 -3.86 -19.39 24.42
C LYS A 449 -4.20 -20.50 23.42
N GLU A 450 -5.50 -20.66 23.11
CA GLU A 450 -5.92 -21.63 22.10
C GLU A 450 -5.40 -21.23 20.71
N PRO A 451 -5.11 -22.19 19.80
CA PRO A 451 -4.56 -21.88 18.48
C PRO A 451 -5.42 -20.94 17.62
N VAL A 452 -6.71 -20.82 17.92
CA VAL A 452 -7.65 -19.92 17.24
C VAL A 452 -7.44 -18.45 17.66
N ASP A 453 -6.94 -18.23 18.88
CA ASP A 453 -6.62 -16.91 19.43
C ASP A 453 -5.19 -16.46 19.07
N ALA A 454 -4.39 -17.34 18.46
CA ALA A 454 -3.06 -17.04 17.96
C ALA A 454 -3.16 -16.22 16.67
N THR A 455 -2.84 -14.94 16.77
CA THR A 455 -2.94 -13.93 15.71
C THR A 455 -2.09 -14.29 14.48
N PRO A 456 -2.45 -13.85 13.26
CA PRO A 456 -1.62 -14.02 12.07
C PRO A 456 -0.29 -13.25 12.23
N GLY A 457 0.75 -13.90 12.74
CA GLY A 457 2.02 -13.21 13.03
C GLY A 457 3.16 -14.07 13.55
N GLY A 458 2.91 -15.33 13.91
CA GLY A 458 3.96 -16.29 14.25
C GLY A 458 3.51 -17.44 15.14
N THR A 459 4.36 -18.46 15.24
CA THR A 459 4.27 -19.53 16.24
C THR A 459 5.09 -19.09 17.46
N PRO A 460 4.66 -19.38 18.70
CA PRO A 460 5.45 -19.00 19.88
C PRO A 460 6.83 -19.66 19.79
N PRO A 461 7.88 -19.01 20.32
CA PRO A 461 9.21 -19.58 20.29
C PRO A 461 9.20 -20.87 21.11
N LYS A 462 9.56 -21.99 20.48
CA LYS A 462 9.50 -23.32 21.12
C LYS A 462 10.36 -23.44 22.37
N ASN A 463 11.42 -22.63 22.48
CA ASN A 463 12.44 -22.72 23.52
C ASN A 463 12.55 -21.42 24.35
N TRP A 464 11.50 -20.60 24.37
CA TRP A 464 11.50 -19.37 25.17
C TRP A 464 11.56 -19.68 26.67
N ASP A 465 12.43 -18.96 27.39
CA ASP A 465 12.72 -19.15 28.82
C ASP A 465 11.78 -18.37 29.76
N GLY A 466 10.94 -17.48 29.22
CA GLY A 466 10.03 -16.65 30.01
C GLY A 466 10.69 -15.40 30.59
N GLU A 467 11.94 -15.07 30.22
CA GLU A 467 12.72 -14.01 30.87
C GLU A 467 12.87 -12.73 30.04
N SER A 468 12.74 -12.82 28.72
CA SER A 468 13.00 -11.67 27.82
C SER A 468 12.02 -11.57 26.66
N PHE A 469 11.74 -10.34 26.25
CA PHE A 469 10.92 -9.99 25.09
C PHE A 469 11.58 -8.90 24.23
N VAL A 470 11.17 -8.84 22.97
CA VAL A 470 11.40 -7.69 22.09
C VAL A 470 10.08 -7.05 21.74
N LEU A 471 10.06 -5.71 21.73
CA LEU A 471 8.92 -4.96 21.21
C LEU A 471 8.96 -5.03 19.70
N ASP A 472 7.90 -5.55 19.15
CA ASP A 472 7.79 -5.80 17.73
C ASP A 472 6.41 -5.33 17.27
N PRO A 473 6.32 -4.18 16.58
CA PRO A 473 5.06 -3.67 16.06
C PRO A 473 4.48 -4.56 14.95
N GLY A 474 5.17 -5.64 14.57
CA GLY A 474 4.76 -6.60 13.57
C GLY A 474 5.43 -6.35 12.22
N SER A 475 4.87 -6.95 11.17
CA SER A 475 5.37 -6.77 9.82
C SER A 475 4.82 -5.47 9.21
N GLU A 476 5.69 -4.54 8.85
CA GLU A 476 5.35 -3.28 8.17
C GLU A 476 5.51 -3.41 6.65
N TRP A 477 4.81 -2.58 5.88
CA TRP A 477 5.00 -2.53 4.42
C TRP A 477 6.32 -1.83 4.07
N LYS A 478 7.11 -2.42 3.16
CA LYS A 478 8.39 -1.85 2.70
C LYS A 478 8.24 -0.46 2.09
N LEU A 479 7.16 -0.27 1.33
CA LEU A 479 6.79 1.02 0.75
C LEU A 479 5.48 1.49 1.34
N ARG A 480 5.46 2.77 1.73
CA ARG A 480 4.26 3.43 2.28
C ARG A 480 3.80 4.56 1.37
N PRO A 481 2.49 4.81 1.26
CA PRO A 481 1.98 5.97 0.55
C PRO A 481 2.63 7.27 1.06
N GLY A 482 3.06 8.12 0.14
CA GLY A 482 3.77 9.37 0.41
C GLY A 482 5.30 9.27 0.34
N GLU A 483 5.89 8.08 0.29
CA GLU A 483 7.33 7.92 0.07
C GLU A 483 7.74 8.28 -1.36
N LEU A 484 9.02 8.62 -1.53
CA LEU A 484 9.61 8.91 -2.83
C LEU A 484 10.51 7.77 -3.25
N VAL A 485 10.40 7.37 -4.52
CA VAL A 485 11.26 6.36 -5.14
C VAL A 485 11.94 6.93 -6.37
N THR A 486 13.06 6.34 -6.77
CA THR A 486 13.76 6.71 -8.00
C THR A 486 13.43 5.72 -9.10
N VAL A 487 12.91 6.21 -10.21
CA VAL A 487 12.56 5.38 -11.38
C VAL A 487 13.57 5.64 -12.48
N ASP A 488 14.18 4.58 -12.99
CA ASP A 488 15.09 4.64 -14.12
C ASP A 488 14.31 4.65 -15.45
N LEU A 489 14.40 5.74 -16.19
CA LEU A 489 13.77 5.99 -17.47
C LEU A 489 14.73 5.77 -18.65
N ALA A 490 15.98 5.37 -18.40
CA ALA A 490 17.03 5.19 -19.40
C ALA A 490 16.58 4.30 -20.58
N ASP A 491 16.99 4.68 -21.80
CA ASP A 491 16.73 3.88 -22.99
C ASP A 491 17.79 2.81 -23.27
N GLN A 492 17.62 1.60 -22.73
CA GLN A 492 18.52 0.47 -23.03
C GLN A 492 18.51 0.03 -24.51
N SER A 493 17.62 0.59 -25.34
CA SER A 493 17.57 0.30 -26.79
C SER A 493 18.48 1.19 -27.65
N GLU A 494 19.30 2.06 -27.04
CA GLU A 494 20.16 2.97 -27.78
C GLU A 494 21.27 2.25 -28.58
N ARG A 495 21.53 2.76 -29.78
CA ARG A 495 22.51 2.21 -30.73
C ARG A 495 23.93 2.44 -30.19
N LYS A 496 24.83 1.49 -30.45
CA LYS A 496 26.26 1.65 -30.11
C LYS A 496 26.87 2.83 -30.89
N GLY A 497 27.21 3.89 -30.17
CA GLY A 497 27.77 5.15 -30.69
C GLY A 497 29.16 5.42 -30.11
N PHE A 498 29.84 6.45 -30.63
CA PHE A 498 31.08 6.93 -30.04
C PHE A 498 30.77 8.02 -29.03
N PHE A 499 31.09 7.76 -27.77
CA PHE A 499 30.84 8.66 -26.66
C PHE A 499 32.15 9.20 -26.12
N VAL A 500 32.26 10.52 -26.00
CA VAL A 500 33.46 11.22 -25.53
C VAL A 500 33.11 12.22 -24.42
N PRO A 501 33.96 12.44 -23.41
CA PRO A 501 33.72 13.49 -22.42
C PRO A 501 33.60 14.86 -23.09
N PHE A 502 32.77 15.76 -22.56
CA PHE A 502 32.65 17.13 -23.10
C PHE A 502 34.02 17.83 -23.19
N ASP A 503 34.90 17.64 -22.19
CA ASP A 503 36.26 18.19 -22.15
C ASP A 503 37.17 17.75 -23.31
N ALA A 504 36.78 16.70 -24.06
CA ALA A 504 37.52 16.23 -25.23
C ALA A 504 37.19 17.01 -26.51
N ILE A 505 36.08 17.75 -26.53
CA ILE A 505 35.58 18.47 -27.70
C ILE A 505 36.19 19.88 -27.74
N ASP A 506 36.89 20.18 -28.83
CA ASP A 506 37.43 21.50 -29.15
C ASP A 506 36.47 22.21 -30.11
N GLU A 507 35.84 23.31 -29.67
CA GLU A 507 34.92 24.09 -30.50
C GLU A 507 35.62 25.33 -31.07
N GLU A 508 35.71 25.42 -32.40
CA GLU A 508 36.28 26.56 -33.10
C GLU A 508 35.32 27.07 -34.16
N ALA A 509 35.02 28.38 -34.12
CA ALA A 509 34.16 29.06 -35.09
C ALA A 509 32.77 28.40 -35.34
N GLY A 510 32.29 27.58 -34.41
CA GLY A 510 31.00 26.88 -34.48
C GLY A 510 31.08 25.41 -34.88
N ASP A 511 32.25 24.95 -35.34
CA ASP A 511 32.52 23.55 -35.66
C ASP A 511 33.18 22.83 -34.47
N ALA A 512 32.87 21.54 -34.31
CA ALA A 512 33.41 20.71 -33.23
C ALA A 512 34.50 19.77 -33.76
N PHE A 513 35.59 19.66 -32.99
CA PHE A 513 36.75 18.83 -33.33
C PHE A 513 37.16 17.94 -32.16
N LEU A 514 37.72 16.78 -32.48
CA LEU A 514 38.46 15.93 -31.55
C LEU A 514 39.92 15.86 -31.96
N TYR A 515 40.82 15.81 -30.98
CA TYR A 515 42.23 15.52 -31.25
C TYR A 515 42.49 14.02 -31.14
N VAL A 516 42.85 13.40 -32.27
CA VAL A 516 43.25 11.99 -32.35
C VAL A 516 44.77 11.91 -32.31
N VAL A 517 45.31 11.09 -31.41
CA VAL A 517 46.76 10.91 -31.22
C VAL A 517 47.24 9.70 -32.02
N LYS A 518 48.09 9.95 -33.02
CA LYS A 518 48.77 8.92 -33.81
C LYS A 518 50.27 9.22 -33.86
N ASP A 519 51.08 8.21 -33.57
CA ASP A 519 52.56 8.31 -33.61
C ASP A 519 53.14 9.48 -32.79
N GLY A 520 52.50 9.83 -31.66
CA GLY A 520 52.92 10.92 -30.76
C GLY A 520 52.57 12.34 -31.24
N GLN A 521 51.73 12.47 -32.27
CA GLN A 521 51.18 13.73 -32.77
C GLN A 521 49.65 13.74 -32.60
N ALA A 522 49.10 14.89 -32.22
CA ALA A 522 47.66 15.11 -32.12
C ALA A 522 47.15 15.78 -33.41
N SER A 523 46.24 15.11 -34.12
CA SER A 523 45.60 15.62 -35.33
C SER A 523 44.14 15.94 -35.08
N LYS A 524 43.66 17.07 -35.60
CA LYS A 524 42.25 17.45 -35.51
C LYS A 524 41.40 16.62 -36.46
N VAL A 525 40.33 16.06 -35.93
CA VAL A 525 39.28 15.37 -36.69
C VAL A 525 37.98 16.12 -36.44
N MET A 526 37.35 16.57 -37.52
CA MET A 526 36.05 17.23 -37.45
C MET A 526 34.97 16.21 -37.08
N VAL A 527 34.12 16.58 -36.13
CA VAL A 527 33.04 15.73 -35.62
C VAL A 527 31.72 16.48 -35.60
N GLU A 528 30.65 15.75 -35.91
CA GLU A 528 29.28 16.21 -35.70
C GLU A 528 28.83 15.78 -34.30
N VAL A 529 28.39 16.75 -33.50
CA VAL A 529 27.83 16.48 -32.16
C VAL A 529 26.34 16.19 -32.30
N VAL A 530 25.93 14.96 -32.01
CA VAL A 530 24.58 14.46 -32.29
C VAL A 530 23.54 15.01 -31.31
N SER A 531 23.91 15.25 -30.05
CA SER A 531 23.02 15.81 -29.03
C SER A 531 23.78 16.71 -28.04
N ARG A 532 23.40 17.98 -27.97
CA ARG A 532 23.92 18.98 -27.01
C ARG A 532 23.01 19.20 -25.80
N GLU A 533 21.86 18.51 -25.72
CA GLU A 533 20.78 18.85 -24.78
C GLU A 533 20.99 18.35 -23.33
N ASN A 534 21.96 17.46 -23.08
CA ASN A 534 22.17 16.81 -21.78
C ASN A 534 23.57 17.13 -21.19
N LEU A 535 23.83 18.41 -20.96
CA LEU A 535 25.09 18.91 -20.38
C LEU A 535 25.00 18.97 -18.85
N ASP A 536 25.04 17.81 -18.20
CA ASP A 536 25.44 17.74 -16.79
C ASP A 536 26.96 17.54 -16.72
N LEU A 537 27.61 18.11 -15.69
CA LEU A 537 29.04 17.97 -15.46
C LEU A 537 29.40 16.49 -15.27
N GLY A 538 29.96 15.87 -16.31
CA GLY A 538 30.34 14.44 -16.32
C GLY A 538 29.64 13.57 -17.37
N SER A 539 28.73 14.11 -18.18
CA SER A 539 28.06 13.33 -19.23
C SER A 539 28.95 13.12 -20.47
N MET A 540 28.89 11.91 -21.04
CA MET A 540 29.55 11.57 -22.30
C MET A 540 28.66 12.00 -23.48
N ILE A 541 29.26 12.58 -24.51
CA ILE A 541 28.57 13.14 -25.67
C ILE A 541 28.76 12.25 -26.88
N GLU A 542 27.66 11.96 -27.58
CA GLU A 542 27.72 11.23 -28.84
C GLU A 542 28.31 12.12 -29.94
N VAL A 543 29.38 11.61 -30.56
CA VAL A 543 30.03 12.23 -31.70
C VAL A 543 29.99 11.29 -32.90
N GLN A 544 29.80 11.86 -34.08
CA GLN A 544 29.82 11.13 -35.34
C GLN A 544 30.81 11.76 -36.31
N SER A 545 31.64 10.92 -36.92
CA SER A 545 32.50 11.31 -38.03
C SER A 545 32.91 10.07 -38.81
N PRO A 546 32.97 10.14 -40.15
CA PRO A 546 33.44 9.03 -40.98
C PRO A 546 34.91 8.67 -40.72
N GLU A 547 35.67 9.55 -40.05
CA GLU A 547 37.09 9.37 -39.75
C GLU A 547 37.34 8.68 -38.41
N LEU A 548 36.32 8.52 -37.56
CA LEU A 548 36.44 7.87 -36.25
C LEU A 548 36.30 6.35 -36.36
N ASN A 549 37.25 5.63 -35.75
CA ASN A 549 37.23 4.17 -35.62
C ASN A 549 37.43 3.74 -34.17
N GLU A 550 37.03 2.51 -33.84
CA GLU A 550 37.34 1.89 -32.55
C GLU A 550 38.87 1.80 -32.36
N GLU A 551 39.30 1.83 -31.10
CA GLU A 551 40.71 1.77 -30.67
C GLU A 551 41.55 3.02 -30.97
N MET A 552 40.97 4.07 -31.58
CA MET A 552 41.64 5.36 -31.72
C MET A 552 41.91 6.01 -30.35
N LEU A 553 43.06 6.66 -30.19
CA LEU A 553 43.38 7.42 -28.99
C LEU A 553 42.95 8.86 -29.16
N ILE A 554 41.99 9.31 -28.37
CA ILE A 554 41.54 10.70 -28.35
C ILE A 554 42.10 11.45 -27.14
N VAL A 555 42.37 12.74 -27.28
CA VAL A 555 42.73 13.60 -26.16
C VAL A 555 41.47 13.96 -25.37
N VAL A 556 41.47 13.69 -24.06
CA VAL A 556 40.35 14.00 -23.15
C VAL A 556 40.63 15.14 -22.19
N ARG A 557 41.90 15.49 -21.97
CA ARG A 557 42.30 16.71 -21.27
C ARG A 557 43.51 17.36 -21.93
N GLY A 558 43.47 18.68 -22.00
CA GLY A 558 44.52 19.51 -22.59
C GLY A 558 44.21 20.01 -24.01
N VAL A 559 42.98 19.81 -24.50
CA VAL A 559 42.56 20.24 -25.85
C VAL A 559 42.74 21.75 -26.08
N HIS A 560 42.43 22.58 -25.09
CA HIS A 560 42.43 24.05 -25.18
C HIS A 560 43.78 24.72 -25.48
N TYR A 561 44.88 23.98 -25.33
CA TYR A 561 46.21 24.50 -25.68
C TYR A 561 46.83 23.78 -26.88
N LEU A 562 46.21 22.76 -27.45
CA LEU A 562 46.75 22.07 -28.62
C LEU A 562 46.53 22.85 -29.91
N SER A 563 47.33 22.52 -30.92
CA SER A 563 47.12 22.93 -32.30
C SER A 563 47.24 21.70 -33.20
N ASP A 564 46.67 21.77 -34.39
CA ASP A 564 46.70 20.63 -35.32
C ASP A 564 48.14 20.22 -35.69
N GLY A 565 48.42 18.92 -35.59
CA GLY A 565 49.74 18.33 -35.85
C GLY A 565 50.78 18.53 -34.72
N GLU A 566 50.37 19.01 -33.54
CA GLU A 566 51.31 19.25 -32.45
C GLU A 566 51.79 17.94 -31.80
N ARG A 567 53.08 17.89 -31.42
CA ARG A 567 53.65 16.74 -30.72
C ARG A 567 53.14 16.70 -29.28
N VAL A 568 52.68 15.54 -28.86
CA VAL A 568 52.08 15.34 -27.53
C VAL A 568 52.77 14.21 -26.77
N ARG A 569 52.81 14.32 -25.45
CA ARG A 569 53.28 13.31 -24.52
C ARG A 569 52.12 12.89 -23.64
N LYS A 570 51.80 11.60 -23.64
CA LYS A 570 50.75 11.03 -22.79
C LYS A 570 51.14 11.14 -21.32
N VAL A 571 50.24 11.66 -20.49
CA VAL A 571 50.41 11.75 -19.04
C VAL A 571 49.28 10.97 -18.38
N GLY A 572 49.62 10.05 -17.47
CA GLY A 572 48.66 9.10 -16.87
C GLY A 572 48.51 7.79 -17.65
N ALA A 573 47.74 6.85 -17.08
CA ALA A 573 47.37 5.61 -17.76
C ALA A 573 46.30 5.88 -18.83
N VAL A 574 46.33 5.14 -19.94
CA VAL A 574 45.27 5.19 -20.95
C VAL A 574 44.02 4.61 -20.34
N ARG A 575 43.04 5.46 -20.01
CA ARG A 575 41.79 5.03 -19.39
C ARG A 575 40.88 4.43 -20.46
N ARG A 576 40.28 3.27 -20.16
CA ARG A 576 39.12 2.77 -20.92
C ARG A 576 37.85 3.43 -20.39
N LEU A 577 36.79 3.43 -21.21
CA LEU A 577 35.49 3.98 -20.82
C LEU A 577 35.02 3.41 -19.46
N ASP A 578 35.18 2.10 -19.29
CA ASP A 578 34.80 1.32 -18.10
C ASP A 578 35.57 1.73 -16.82
N GLU A 579 36.73 2.40 -16.94
CA GLU A 579 37.59 2.80 -15.80
C GLU A 579 37.35 4.25 -15.35
N LEU A 580 36.60 5.06 -16.12
CA LEU A 580 36.24 6.44 -15.73
C LEU A 580 35.13 6.46 -14.66
N GLU A 581 34.41 5.36 -14.48
CA GLU A 581 33.23 5.23 -13.60
C GLU A 581 33.58 5.12 -12.10
N GLU A 582 34.74 4.57 -11.71
CA GLU A 582 35.06 4.34 -10.28
C GLU A 582 35.40 5.61 -9.46
N THR A 583 35.58 6.77 -10.09
CA THR A 583 36.12 7.96 -9.40
C THR A 583 35.08 8.94 -8.85
N HIS A 584 33.78 8.69 -9.02
CA HIS A 584 32.73 9.55 -8.48
C HIS A 584 32.05 8.93 -7.25
N SER A 585 32.84 8.71 -6.20
CA SER A 585 32.33 8.63 -4.83
C SER A 585 32.45 10.03 -4.19
N PRO A 586 31.39 10.64 -3.64
CA PRO A 586 31.47 11.96 -3.04
C PRO A 586 32.23 11.86 -1.72
N GLY A 587 33.53 12.18 -1.71
CA GLY A 587 34.28 12.22 -0.46
C GLY A 587 35.81 12.26 -0.53
N THR A 588 36.44 12.08 -1.69
CA THR A 588 37.91 12.02 -1.74
C THR A 588 38.54 13.42 -1.78
N PRO A 589 39.36 13.84 -0.79
CA PRO A 589 40.02 15.13 -0.81
C PRO A 589 41.14 15.18 -1.86
N VAL A 590 41.22 16.29 -2.58
CA VAL A 590 42.30 16.61 -3.53
C VAL A 590 43.65 16.62 -2.77
N PRO A 591 44.68 15.88 -3.21
CA PRO A 591 45.99 16.00 -2.60
C PRO A 591 46.61 17.35 -2.97
N SER A 592 47.14 18.05 -1.97
CA SER A 592 47.82 19.34 -2.11
C SER A 592 49.04 19.21 -3.02
N ILE A 593 49.10 20.05 -4.05
CA ILE A 593 50.28 20.24 -4.90
C ILE A 593 51.38 20.88 -4.06
N VAL A 594 52.42 20.12 -3.73
CA VAL A 594 53.67 20.65 -3.18
C VAL A 594 54.48 21.21 -4.34
N VAL A 595 54.69 22.53 -4.36
CA VAL A 595 55.63 23.20 -5.24
C VAL A 595 57.00 23.17 -4.56
N GLU A 596 57.86 22.24 -4.95
CA GLU A 596 59.30 22.35 -4.67
C GLU A 596 59.90 23.40 -5.60
N GLY A 597 60.10 24.61 -5.08
CA GLY A 597 60.91 25.62 -5.72
C GLY A 597 62.39 25.34 -5.46
N SER A 598 63.12 24.92 -6.49
CA SER A 598 64.58 25.03 -6.55
C SER A 598 64.94 26.39 -7.15
N ALA A 599 65.36 27.32 -6.28
CA ALA A 599 66.03 28.55 -6.67
C ALA A 599 67.54 28.30 -6.74
N GLU A 600 68.13 28.51 -7.92
CA GLU A 600 69.47 29.10 -8.11
C GLU A 600 69.32 30.37 -8.93
#